data_AF-A0A7X7GD03-F1
#
_entry.id   AF-A0A7X7GD03-F1
#
_cell.length_a   1.000
_cell.length_b   1.000
_cell.length_c   1.000
_cell.angle_alpha   90.00
_cell.angle_beta   90.00
_cell.angle_gamma   90.00
#
_symmetry.space_group_name_H-M   'P 1'
#
loop_
_entity.id
_entity.type
_entity.pdbx_description
1 polymer ?
#
loop_
_entity_poly.entity_id
_entity_poly.type
_entity_poly.pdbx_seq_one_letter_code
_entity_poly.pdbx_strand_id
1 'polypeptide(L)'
;VEIAPSWLDEAGAYLVRVGLVSGGREQAVYEAWLGRVVDGGSTVDVAIVVPLAAGIWQDADGTFFGNVLDEAVAPSCSTAGLSGLARLVDMSPDFNFTLAIEPVLLSQLEDMSNGYTARTASGQLEDRGRDSVAASGAVMLLNSLRSLALSDEIQCVPMPYALPSLCTLAAQGWDDGPAQVRLGKTELLRLVGLFETPRGAYPPTLELDTASIAAFSQASVDYVLVRDTVLADLAESLSDALQPVRITDAANNRLTVLPVSEALASVFAAECDVGLLCAALAHMTADGSAQAIVVAPLDEYDVPSFEQIASFAREILASGAFRLVTLDELVESWPPDRRPIYLSRYGGYAEGLRSRALLDEIAAVRGVVSDYLAAADAAASQAVAVAVKLFRAQSRHWLRSDLPPELAGEGIRYARAALAAAEEELARITIVDLEVTRGAGVGAELRVSIDNASSYSWNLILESVAGEEEERISSKTVSVAPGRNVFFASVRDNGGAEGRALGPQSGTEGHAVRILAGSTVVAVAPWPATSGWMAQNIWWWILCGVALVVVVVVVVVLGGVLFRRRGAGMSARRIGRRVAERR
;
A
#
# COMPACT_ATOMS: atom_id res chain seq x y z
N VAL A 1 51.72 15.65 -6.01
CA VAL A 1 52.72 14.59 -6.28
C VAL A 1 52.11 13.72 -7.34
N GLU A 2 52.79 13.54 -8.48
CA GLU A 2 52.35 12.65 -9.54
C GLU A 2 52.96 11.28 -9.27
N ILE A 3 52.13 10.23 -9.21
CA ILE A 3 52.57 8.87 -8.92
C ILE A 3 52.73 8.15 -10.25
N ALA A 4 53.94 7.69 -10.55
CA ALA A 4 54.19 6.95 -11.77
C ALA A 4 53.48 5.58 -11.71
N PRO A 5 52.79 5.14 -12.78
CA PRO A 5 52.15 3.82 -12.82
C PRO A 5 53.12 2.67 -12.48
N SER A 6 54.40 2.81 -12.79
CA SER A 6 55.45 1.84 -12.48
C SER A 6 55.74 1.64 -10.99
N TRP A 7 55.13 2.42 -10.09
CA TRP A 7 55.29 2.26 -8.64
C TRP A 7 54.27 1.32 -8.02
N LEU A 8 53.22 0.96 -8.77
CA LEU A 8 52.21 0.00 -8.38
C LEU A 8 52.41 -1.20 -9.30
N ASP A 9 52.92 -2.33 -8.83
CA ASP A 9 53.32 -3.41 -9.75
C ASP A 9 52.12 -4.28 -10.19
N GLU A 10 51.13 -4.45 -9.30
CA GLU A 10 49.99 -5.35 -9.48
C GLU A 10 48.67 -4.57 -9.63
N ALA A 11 47.63 -5.21 -10.17
CA ALA A 11 46.29 -4.62 -10.14
C ALA A 11 45.68 -4.74 -8.74
N GLY A 12 44.90 -3.74 -8.34
CA GLY A 12 44.23 -3.72 -7.05
C GLY A 12 44.08 -2.33 -6.43
N ALA A 13 43.75 -2.32 -5.13
CA ALA A 13 43.61 -1.13 -4.31
C ALA A 13 44.91 -0.81 -3.55
N TYR A 14 45.29 0.46 -3.52
CA TYR A 14 46.48 0.93 -2.85
C TYR A 14 46.18 2.17 -2.00
N LEU A 15 46.55 2.13 -0.71
CA LEU A 15 46.62 3.33 0.13
C LEU A 15 48.02 3.93 -0.01
N VAL A 16 48.14 5.06 -0.70
CA VAL A 16 49.42 5.76 -0.84
C VAL A 16 49.54 6.84 0.21
N ARG A 17 50.63 6.78 0.98
CA ARG A 17 50.98 7.78 1.98
C ARG A 17 52.20 8.59 1.53
N VAL A 18 52.04 9.91 1.43
CA VAL A 18 53.11 10.85 1.10
C VAL A 18 53.44 11.68 2.33
N GLY A 19 54.65 11.47 2.87
CA GLY A 19 55.19 12.24 3.99
C GLY A 19 56.12 13.36 3.53
N LEU A 20 55.88 14.61 3.96
CA LEU A 20 56.83 15.71 3.82
C LEU A 20 57.80 15.66 5.01
N VAL A 21 59.07 15.31 4.77
CA VAL A 21 60.08 15.23 5.84
C VAL A 21 61.03 16.43 5.75
N SER A 22 61.22 17.14 6.86
CA SER A 22 62.21 18.22 7.00
C SER A 22 62.98 18.07 8.31
N GLY A 23 64.31 18.14 8.23
CA GLY A 23 65.19 17.99 9.40
C GLY A 23 65.09 16.61 10.08
N GLY A 24 64.76 15.55 9.34
CA GLY A 24 64.56 14.20 9.88
C GLY A 24 63.25 14.02 10.66
N ARG A 25 62.35 15.01 10.62
CA ARG A 25 61.00 14.93 11.20
C ARG A 25 59.95 15.04 10.11
N GLU A 26 58.94 14.17 10.19
CA GLU A 26 57.74 14.24 9.37
C GLU A 26 56.96 15.50 9.75
N GLN A 27 56.73 16.37 8.76
CA GLN A 27 56.08 17.68 8.92
C GLN A 27 54.61 17.63 8.51
N ALA A 28 54.28 16.80 7.52
CA ALA A 28 52.92 16.59 7.04
C ALA A 28 52.80 15.21 6.42
N VAL A 29 51.60 14.64 6.48
CA VAL A 29 51.25 13.35 5.88
C VAL A 29 49.98 13.55 5.09
N TYR A 30 50.00 13.06 3.85
CA TYR A 30 48.83 12.97 3.00
C TYR A 30 48.61 11.52 2.63
N GLU A 31 47.35 11.09 2.69
CA GLU A 31 46.93 9.75 2.31
C GLU A 31 45.90 9.86 1.19
N ALA A 32 46.00 8.97 0.21
CA ALA A 32 45.06 8.87 -0.89
C ALA A 32 44.92 7.42 -1.33
N TRP A 33 43.70 7.01 -1.62
CA TRP A 33 43.40 5.73 -2.23
C TRP A 33 43.56 5.80 -3.74
N LEU A 34 44.21 4.79 -4.31
CA LEU A 34 44.39 4.63 -5.76
C LEU A 34 43.99 3.22 -6.19
N GLY A 35 43.35 3.13 -7.34
CA GLY A 35 43.08 1.87 -8.02
C GLY A 35 44.04 1.66 -9.19
N ARG A 36 44.59 0.46 -9.33
CA ARG A 36 45.30 0.02 -10.53
C ARG A 36 44.53 -1.12 -11.19
N VAL A 37 44.25 -0.97 -12.47
CA VAL A 37 43.56 -1.96 -13.30
C VAL A 37 44.56 -2.64 -14.25
N VAL A 38 44.25 -3.88 -14.65
CA VAL A 38 45.07 -4.60 -15.64
C VAL A 38 44.78 -4.04 -17.03
N ASP A 39 45.83 -3.74 -17.79
CA ASP A 39 45.71 -3.37 -19.21
C ASP A 39 45.51 -4.64 -20.06
N GLY A 40 44.29 -5.18 -20.04
CA GLY A 40 43.96 -6.53 -20.52
C GLY A 40 43.24 -6.61 -21.86
N GLY A 41 42.91 -5.46 -22.48
CA GLY A 41 42.23 -5.38 -23.78
C GLY A 41 40.71 -5.65 -23.78
N SER A 42 40.15 -6.25 -22.73
CA SER A 42 38.69 -6.35 -22.52
C SER A 42 38.22 -5.36 -21.46
N THR A 43 37.20 -4.57 -21.78
CA THR A 43 36.56 -3.64 -20.84
C THR A 43 35.56 -4.36 -19.95
N VAL A 44 35.49 -3.97 -18.67
CA VAL A 44 34.46 -4.43 -17.72
C VAL A 44 33.24 -3.51 -17.82
N ASP A 45 32.05 -4.08 -17.94
CA ASP A 45 30.81 -3.32 -17.93
C ASP A 45 30.45 -2.91 -16.51
N VAL A 46 30.16 -1.63 -16.30
CA VAL A 46 29.82 -1.08 -14.98
C VAL A 46 28.48 -0.37 -15.07
N ALA A 47 27.47 -0.89 -14.36
CA ALA A 47 26.17 -0.25 -14.22
C ALA A 47 26.10 0.54 -12.92
N ILE A 48 26.05 1.86 -13.02
CA ILE A 48 25.84 2.75 -11.87
C ILE A 48 24.35 2.98 -11.71
N VAL A 49 23.81 2.66 -10.54
CA VAL A 49 22.40 2.86 -10.19
C VAL A 49 22.32 3.92 -9.10
N VAL A 50 21.58 4.99 -9.40
CA VAL A 50 21.43 6.14 -8.51
C VAL A 50 19.98 6.20 -8.03
N PRO A 51 19.72 5.85 -6.76
CA PRO A 51 18.42 6.04 -6.14
C PRO A 51 18.06 7.52 -6.02
N LEU A 52 16.82 7.83 -6.37
CA LEU A 52 16.19 9.12 -6.16
C LEU A 52 15.02 8.93 -5.19
N ALA A 53 15.32 8.98 -3.89
CA ALA A 53 14.37 8.74 -2.81
C ALA A 53 14.49 9.82 -1.73
N ALA A 54 13.35 10.20 -1.16
CA ALA A 54 13.26 11.15 -0.04
C ALA A 54 12.36 10.63 1.09
N GLY A 55 11.49 9.66 0.81
CA GLY A 55 10.49 9.17 1.74
C GLY A 55 9.25 10.04 1.79
N ILE A 56 8.50 9.95 2.89
CA ILE A 56 7.15 10.52 3.00
C ILE A 56 7.16 11.72 3.96
N TRP A 57 6.93 12.90 3.43
CA TRP A 57 6.91 14.18 4.14
C TRP A 57 5.53 14.84 4.13
N GLN A 58 4.48 14.04 3.90
CA GLN A 58 3.08 14.42 4.04
C GLN A 58 2.43 13.57 5.15
N ASP A 59 1.56 14.18 5.95
CA ASP A 59 0.70 13.44 6.88
C ASP A 59 -0.49 12.78 6.17
N ALA A 60 -1.26 11.98 6.89
CA ALA A 60 -2.39 11.25 6.33
C ALA A 60 -3.51 12.14 5.77
N ASP A 61 -3.52 13.43 6.11
CA ASP A 61 -4.46 14.44 5.63
C ASP A 61 -3.93 15.18 4.39
N GLY A 62 -2.70 14.88 3.95
CA GLY A 62 -2.03 15.51 2.82
C GLY A 62 -1.28 16.81 3.17
N THR A 63 -1.16 17.14 4.46
CA THR A 63 -0.39 18.31 4.90
C THR A 63 1.09 17.97 4.89
N PHE A 64 1.90 18.76 4.20
CA PHE A 64 3.35 18.62 4.20
C PHE A 64 3.94 19.01 5.56
N PHE A 65 4.96 18.30 6.01
CA PHE A 65 5.68 18.62 7.24
C PHE A 65 7.19 18.56 7.02
N GLY A 66 7.91 19.28 7.88
CA GLY A 66 9.34 19.51 7.68
C GLY A 66 9.62 20.43 6.48
N ASN A 67 10.89 20.66 6.22
CA ASN A 67 11.42 21.47 5.12
C ASN A 67 12.21 20.62 4.11
N VAL A 68 12.29 19.30 4.28
CA VAL A 68 13.16 18.43 3.48
C VAL A 68 12.82 18.51 1.99
N LEU A 69 11.55 18.38 1.61
CA LEU A 69 11.16 18.50 0.20
C LEU A 69 11.30 19.92 -0.34
N ASP A 70 11.02 20.95 0.47
CA ASP A 70 11.24 22.36 0.06
C ASP A 70 12.70 22.64 -0.28
N GLU A 71 13.61 22.15 0.57
CA GLU A 71 15.05 22.29 0.41
C GLU A 71 15.55 21.44 -0.77
N ALA A 72 15.01 20.24 -0.94
CA ALA A 72 15.39 19.34 -2.02
C ALA A 72 15.04 19.89 -3.42
N VAL A 73 13.97 20.67 -3.54
CA VAL A 73 13.55 21.31 -4.79
C VAL A 73 14.05 22.76 -4.93
N ALA A 74 14.71 23.31 -3.92
CA ALA A 74 15.22 24.67 -3.96
C ALA A 74 16.36 24.81 -4.99
N PRO A 75 16.36 25.87 -5.84
CA PRO A 75 17.40 26.08 -6.83
C PRO A 75 18.82 26.24 -6.26
N SER A 76 18.92 26.68 -5.00
CA SER A 76 20.18 26.94 -4.29
C SER A 76 20.74 25.74 -3.54
N CYS A 77 20.07 24.59 -3.57
CA CYS A 77 20.52 23.41 -2.84
C CYS A 77 21.77 22.83 -3.52
N SER A 78 22.94 23.07 -2.91
CA SER A 78 24.25 22.61 -3.40
C SER A 78 24.65 21.23 -2.91
N THR A 79 23.85 20.62 -2.03
CA THR A 79 24.15 19.35 -1.37
C THR A 79 23.10 18.32 -1.76
N ALA A 80 23.45 17.35 -2.62
CA ALA A 80 22.67 16.14 -2.91
C ALA A 80 21.16 16.35 -3.19
N GLY A 81 20.75 17.57 -3.55
CA GLY A 81 19.38 17.92 -3.81
C GLY A 81 18.93 17.30 -5.12
N LEU A 82 17.66 16.93 -5.20
CA LEU A 82 17.03 16.38 -6.41
C LEU A 82 17.29 17.26 -7.66
N SER A 83 17.54 18.56 -7.47
CA SER A 83 17.93 19.54 -8.50
C SER A 83 19.33 19.34 -9.10
N GLY A 84 20.26 18.68 -8.39
CA GLY A 84 21.60 18.39 -8.90
C GLY A 84 21.63 17.34 -10.00
N LEU A 85 20.53 16.59 -10.18
CA LEU A 85 20.42 15.52 -11.17
C LEU A 85 20.60 16.02 -12.62
N ALA A 86 20.04 17.19 -12.94
CA ALA A 86 20.20 17.79 -14.27
C ALA A 86 21.68 18.10 -14.57
N ARG A 87 22.48 18.42 -13.55
CA ARG A 87 23.91 18.72 -13.70
C ARG A 87 24.73 17.46 -13.97
N LEU A 88 24.27 16.29 -13.52
CA LEU A 88 24.98 15.02 -13.72
C LEU A 88 25.21 14.73 -15.21
N VAL A 89 24.17 14.92 -16.02
CA VAL A 89 24.22 14.70 -17.48
C VAL A 89 25.10 15.74 -18.16
N ASP A 90 24.97 17.02 -17.79
CA ASP A 90 25.80 18.09 -18.35
C ASP A 90 27.30 17.88 -18.06
N MET A 91 27.63 17.23 -16.94
CA MET A 91 29.02 17.03 -16.51
C MET A 91 29.73 15.86 -17.20
N SER A 92 29.01 14.95 -17.86
CA SER A 92 29.59 13.76 -18.48
C SER A 92 28.68 13.18 -19.59
N PRO A 93 28.84 13.60 -20.86
CA PRO A 93 27.94 13.19 -21.94
C PRO A 93 28.05 11.71 -22.35
N ASP A 94 29.18 11.04 -22.06
CA ASP A 94 29.39 9.60 -22.33
C ASP A 94 28.91 8.71 -21.16
N PHE A 95 28.06 9.24 -20.27
CA PHE A 95 27.67 8.63 -19.02
C PHE A 95 26.35 7.87 -19.14
N ASN A 96 26.42 6.57 -19.40
CA ASN A 96 25.25 5.68 -19.30
C ASN A 96 25.04 5.28 -17.85
N PHE A 97 23.82 5.48 -17.32
CA PHE A 97 23.50 5.12 -15.94
C PHE A 97 22.01 4.86 -15.73
N THR A 98 21.68 4.27 -14.58
CA THR A 98 20.29 3.97 -14.21
C THR A 98 19.82 4.84 -13.04
N LEU A 99 18.66 5.46 -13.19
CA LEU A 99 17.95 6.15 -12.13
C LEU A 99 16.86 5.26 -11.55
N ALA A 100 16.99 4.93 -10.27
CA ALA A 100 15.93 4.24 -9.53
C ALA A 100 15.07 5.26 -8.80
N ILE A 101 13.82 5.44 -9.18
CA ILE A 101 13.00 6.57 -8.71
C ILE A 101 11.91 6.09 -7.75
N GLU A 102 11.84 6.72 -6.58
CA GLU A 102 10.79 6.49 -5.58
C GLU A 102 9.44 7.06 -6.06
N PRO A 103 8.40 6.23 -6.26
CA PRO A 103 7.15 6.72 -6.81
C PRO A 103 6.38 7.65 -5.86
N VAL A 104 6.42 7.41 -4.54
CA VAL A 104 5.78 8.32 -3.57
C VAL A 104 6.44 9.70 -3.54
N LEU A 105 7.74 9.82 -3.87
CA LEU A 105 8.38 11.11 -4.08
C LEU A 105 7.74 11.82 -5.29
N LEU A 106 7.53 11.13 -6.40
CA LEU A 106 6.88 11.71 -7.59
C LEU A 106 5.47 12.20 -7.29
N SER A 107 4.66 11.42 -6.56
CA SER A 107 3.32 11.86 -6.16
C SER A 107 3.37 13.11 -5.28
N GLN A 108 4.31 13.19 -4.33
CA GLN A 108 4.48 14.37 -3.48
C GLN A 108 4.92 15.59 -4.28
N LEU A 109 5.80 15.43 -5.27
CA LEU A 109 6.20 16.53 -6.16
C LEU A 109 5.03 17.02 -7.02
N GLU A 110 4.16 16.11 -7.48
CA GLU A 110 2.94 16.47 -8.18
C GLU A 110 1.99 17.27 -7.28
N ASP A 111 1.78 16.83 -6.03
CA ASP A 111 0.98 17.56 -5.05
C ASP A 111 1.57 18.96 -4.80
N MET A 112 2.89 19.06 -4.59
CA MET A 112 3.58 20.35 -4.42
C MET A 112 3.38 21.28 -5.62
N SER A 113 3.48 20.73 -6.84
CA SER A 113 3.36 21.48 -8.09
C SER A 113 1.99 22.16 -8.27
N ASN A 114 0.95 21.61 -7.63
CA ASN A 114 -0.42 22.11 -7.72
C ASN A 114 -0.76 23.17 -6.66
N GLY A 115 0.19 23.50 -5.77
CA GLY A 115 -0.04 24.27 -4.55
C GLY A 115 -0.49 23.34 -3.41
N TYR A 116 0.02 23.59 -2.20
CA TYR A 116 -0.09 22.66 -1.08
C TYR A 116 -0.13 23.37 0.27
N THR A 117 -0.65 22.69 1.28
CA THR A 117 -0.62 23.14 2.67
C THR A 117 0.60 22.52 3.36
N ALA A 118 1.38 23.35 4.05
CA ALA A 118 2.54 22.94 4.81
C ALA A 118 2.43 23.32 6.28
N ARG A 119 2.96 22.49 7.16
CA ARG A 119 3.14 22.79 8.57
C ARG A 119 4.52 23.41 8.76
N THR A 120 4.55 24.68 9.14
CA THR A 120 5.78 25.40 9.47
C THR A 120 6.48 24.80 10.68
N ALA A 121 7.75 25.16 10.91
CA ALA A 121 8.50 24.77 12.11
C ALA A 121 7.81 25.21 13.43
N SER A 122 6.96 26.24 13.38
CA SER A 122 6.15 26.70 14.53
C SER A 122 4.88 25.87 14.78
N GLY A 123 4.60 24.89 13.92
CA GLY A 123 3.39 24.05 13.96
C GLY A 123 2.17 24.66 13.29
N GLN A 124 2.25 25.93 12.82
CA GLN A 124 1.18 26.60 12.08
C GLN A 124 1.05 26.05 10.67
N LEU A 125 -0.19 25.96 10.18
CA LEU A 125 -0.49 25.63 8.79
C LEU A 125 -0.30 26.87 7.91
N GLU A 126 0.33 26.69 6.77
CA GLU A 126 0.59 27.70 5.76
C GLU A 126 0.19 27.14 4.40
N ASP A 127 -0.70 27.85 3.70
CA ASP A 127 -1.05 27.52 2.32
C ASP A 127 -0.05 28.15 1.36
N ARG A 128 0.61 27.31 0.58
CA ARG A 128 1.59 27.70 -0.43
C ARG A 128 1.00 27.55 -1.81
N GLY A 129 0.79 28.68 -2.47
CA GLY A 129 0.27 28.72 -3.84
C GLY A 129 1.24 28.10 -4.85
N ARG A 130 0.73 27.88 -6.07
CA ARG A 130 1.49 27.36 -7.23
C ARG A 130 2.70 28.21 -7.60
N ASP A 131 2.63 29.52 -7.32
CA ASP A 131 3.71 30.47 -7.59
C ASP A 131 4.77 30.52 -6.47
N SER A 132 4.63 29.69 -5.43
CA SER A 132 5.67 29.58 -4.40
C SER A 132 6.96 28.99 -4.98
N VAL A 133 8.11 29.36 -4.39
CA VAL A 133 9.43 28.90 -4.85
C VAL A 133 9.51 27.37 -4.85
N ALA A 134 8.99 26.73 -3.81
CA ALA A 134 9.00 25.28 -3.68
C ALA A 134 8.06 24.58 -4.69
N ALA A 135 6.85 25.11 -4.92
CA ALA A 135 5.95 24.56 -5.94
C ALA A 135 6.55 24.67 -7.36
N SER A 136 7.18 25.81 -7.67
CA SER A 136 7.91 26.00 -8.93
C SER A 136 9.12 25.06 -9.05
N GLY A 137 9.86 24.85 -7.96
CA GLY A 137 10.96 23.89 -7.89
C GLY A 137 10.51 22.46 -8.17
N ALA A 138 9.37 22.04 -7.61
CA ALA A 138 8.79 20.72 -7.88
C ALA A 138 8.40 20.54 -9.36
N VAL A 139 7.81 21.58 -9.98
CA VAL A 139 7.54 21.59 -11.44
C VAL A 139 8.83 21.42 -12.24
N MET A 140 9.87 22.19 -11.91
CA MET A 140 11.16 22.13 -12.60
C MET A 140 11.78 20.74 -12.50
N LEU A 141 11.78 20.15 -11.31
CA LEU A 141 12.32 18.81 -11.09
C LEU A 141 11.56 17.73 -11.87
N LEU A 142 10.22 17.74 -11.84
CA LEU A 142 9.42 16.80 -12.63
C LEU A 142 9.70 16.93 -14.13
N ASN A 143 9.87 18.17 -14.63
CA ASN A 143 10.25 18.40 -16.02
C ASN A 143 11.67 17.91 -16.33
N SER A 144 12.63 18.13 -15.43
CA SER A 144 13.98 17.57 -15.59
C SER A 144 13.96 16.05 -15.65
N LEU A 145 13.20 15.37 -14.78
CA LEU A 145 13.06 13.91 -14.83
C LEU A 145 12.46 13.43 -16.15
N ARG A 146 11.43 14.12 -16.66
CA ARG A 146 10.87 13.83 -17.99
C ARG A 146 11.89 14.00 -19.09
N SER A 147 12.71 15.06 -19.05
CA SER A 147 13.77 15.28 -20.04
C SER A 147 14.85 14.19 -19.98
N LEU A 148 15.25 13.76 -18.79
CA LEU A 148 16.24 12.70 -18.60
C LEU A 148 15.74 11.35 -19.12
N ALA A 149 14.45 11.05 -18.90
CA ALA A 149 13.80 9.85 -19.40
C ALA A 149 13.69 9.77 -20.93
N LEU A 150 13.96 10.86 -21.66
CA LEU A 150 14.03 10.86 -23.12
C LEU A 150 15.45 10.58 -23.65
N SER A 151 16.46 10.49 -22.77
CA SER A 151 17.85 10.18 -23.14
C SER A 151 18.02 8.67 -23.29
N ASP A 152 18.67 8.23 -24.36
CA ASP A 152 18.96 6.80 -24.57
C ASP A 152 20.01 6.28 -23.59
N GLU A 153 20.84 7.17 -23.05
CA GLU A 153 21.91 6.89 -22.08
C GLU A 153 21.39 6.67 -20.66
N ILE A 154 20.13 7.05 -20.38
CA ILE A 154 19.57 7.04 -19.04
C ILE A 154 18.40 6.08 -18.97
N GLN A 155 18.58 5.05 -18.17
CA GLN A 155 17.49 4.15 -17.85
C GLN A 155 16.77 4.60 -16.58
N CYS A 156 15.44 4.64 -16.58
CA CYS A 156 14.64 4.83 -15.37
C CYS A 156 14.00 3.51 -14.94
N VAL A 157 14.23 3.11 -13.67
CA VAL A 157 13.59 1.94 -13.06
C VAL A 157 12.76 2.35 -11.83
N PRO A 158 11.61 1.70 -11.58
CA PRO A 158 10.78 2.01 -10.43
C PRO A 158 11.26 1.27 -9.20
N MET A 159 11.00 1.90 -8.05
CA MET A 159 10.92 1.24 -6.76
C MET A 159 9.46 0.84 -6.45
N PRO A 160 9.18 -0.05 -5.48
CA PRO A 160 7.83 -0.19 -4.94
C PRO A 160 7.26 1.16 -4.47
N TYR A 161 5.96 1.39 -4.66
CA TYR A 161 5.32 2.70 -4.48
C TYR A 161 5.76 3.48 -3.24
N ALA A 162 5.65 2.87 -2.05
CA ALA A 162 6.01 3.50 -0.78
C ALA A 162 7.26 2.88 -0.12
N LEU A 163 8.11 2.17 -0.88
CA LEU A 163 9.32 1.51 -0.37
C LEU A 163 9.09 0.65 0.91
N PRO A 164 8.10 -0.26 0.96
CA PRO A 164 7.98 -1.17 2.11
C PRO A 164 9.12 -2.20 2.09
N SER A 165 9.48 -2.76 3.25
CA SER A 165 10.27 -3.99 3.23
C SER A 165 9.40 -5.15 2.73
N LEU A 166 9.62 -5.59 1.48
CA LEU A 166 8.84 -6.66 0.86
C LEU A 166 9.01 -8.00 1.60
N CYS A 167 10.20 -8.26 2.14
CA CYS A 167 10.45 -9.41 3.01
C CYS A 167 9.54 -9.34 4.26
N THR A 168 9.44 -8.16 4.89
CA THR A 168 8.55 -7.98 6.05
C THR A 168 7.09 -8.19 5.70
N LEU A 169 6.61 -7.64 4.57
CA LEU A 169 5.23 -7.88 4.11
C LEU A 169 4.98 -9.38 3.91
N ALA A 170 5.89 -10.07 3.22
CA ALA A 170 5.76 -11.49 2.96
C ALA A 170 5.79 -12.33 4.25
N ALA A 171 6.64 -11.98 5.23
CA ALA A 171 6.70 -12.62 6.55
C ALA A 171 5.39 -12.48 7.34
N GLN A 172 4.65 -11.38 7.13
CA GLN A 172 3.31 -11.18 7.71
C GLN A 172 2.19 -11.91 6.93
N GLY A 173 2.51 -12.54 5.80
CA GLY A 173 1.52 -13.12 4.88
C GLY A 173 0.72 -12.07 4.10
N TRP A 174 1.27 -10.86 3.95
CA TRP A 174 0.62 -9.74 3.28
C TRP A 174 1.00 -9.71 1.80
N ASP A 175 0.00 -9.65 0.93
CA ASP A 175 0.11 -9.75 -0.53
C ASP A 175 0.09 -8.39 -1.25
N ASP A 176 0.39 -7.29 -0.56
CA ASP A 176 0.41 -5.96 -1.17
C ASP A 176 1.62 -5.73 -2.08
N GLY A 177 2.69 -6.52 -1.91
CA GLY A 177 3.95 -6.35 -2.64
C GLY A 177 3.76 -6.19 -4.16
N PRO A 178 3.09 -7.13 -4.86
CA PRO A 178 2.79 -6.98 -6.27
C PRO A 178 2.03 -5.69 -6.63
N ALA A 179 1.07 -5.27 -5.80
CA ALA A 179 0.29 -4.06 -6.05
C ALA A 179 1.15 -2.80 -5.88
N GLN A 180 2.03 -2.76 -4.87
CA GLN A 180 2.99 -1.66 -4.67
C GLN A 180 4.00 -1.56 -5.82
N VAL A 181 4.52 -2.68 -6.33
CA VAL A 181 5.44 -2.67 -7.48
C VAL A 181 4.73 -2.21 -8.75
N ARG A 182 3.51 -2.73 -9.02
CA ARG A 182 2.72 -2.29 -10.18
C ARG A 182 2.38 -0.81 -10.11
N LEU A 183 1.93 -0.32 -8.96
CA LEU A 183 1.65 1.10 -8.77
C LEU A 183 2.90 1.95 -8.98
N GLY A 184 4.07 1.48 -8.50
CA GLY A 184 5.34 2.16 -8.76
C GLY A 184 5.67 2.28 -10.25
N LYS A 185 5.47 1.21 -11.03
CA LYS A 185 5.62 1.23 -12.50
C LYS A 185 4.64 2.21 -13.14
N THR A 186 3.37 2.20 -12.72
CA THR A 186 2.32 3.08 -13.25
C THR A 186 2.61 4.55 -12.96
N GLU A 187 3.01 4.89 -11.75
CA GLU A 187 3.34 6.27 -11.38
C GLU A 187 4.57 6.78 -12.13
N LEU A 188 5.58 5.94 -12.33
CA LEU A 188 6.75 6.30 -13.12
C LEU A 188 6.37 6.56 -14.58
N LEU A 189 5.59 5.67 -15.21
CA LEU A 189 5.06 5.86 -16.56
C LEU A 189 4.27 7.17 -16.69
N ARG A 190 3.40 7.47 -15.71
CA ARG A 190 2.51 8.63 -15.73
C ARG A 190 3.25 9.95 -15.51
N LEU A 191 4.14 10.00 -14.51
CA LEU A 191 4.73 11.25 -14.04
C LEU A 191 6.04 11.59 -14.74
N VAL A 192 6.87 10.58 -15.03
CA VAL A 192 8.13 10.73 -15.76
C VAL A 192 7.94 10.56 -17.27
N GLY A 193 6.85 9.92 -17.73
CA GLY A 193 6.49 9.88 -19.14
C GLY A 193 7.28 8.87 -19.97
N LEU A 194 7.63 7.72 -19.38
CA LEU A 194 8.36 6.66 -20.07
C LEU A 194 7.54 6.07 -21.24
N PHE A 195 8.22 5.76 -22.35
CA PHE A 195 7.59 5.17 -23.54
C PHE A 195 7.25 3.69 -23.37
N GLU A 196 8.06 2.98 -22.60
CA GLU A 196 7.91 1.55 -22.35
C GLU A 196 7.81 1.28 -20.86
N THR A 197 7.12 0.19 -20.51
CA THR A 197 7.04 -0.26 -19.12
C THR A 197 8.42 -0.77 -18.70
N PRO A 198 9.00 -0.26 -17.59
CA PRO A 198 10.30 -0.71 -17.13
C PRO A 198 10.35 -2.22 -16.89
N ARG A 199 11.42 -2.86 -17.40
CA ARG A 199 11.72 -4.28 -17.21
C ARG A 199 12.30 -4.55 -15.82
N GLY A 200 13.20 -3.69 -15.37
CA GLY A 200 13.85 -3.78 -14.05
C GLY A 200 13.06 -3.12 -12.92
N ALA A 201 13.47 -3.39 -11.68
CA ALA A 201 13.06 -2.64 -10.50
C ALA A 201 14.18 -2.56 -9.44
N TYR A 202 14.12 -1.55 -8.56
CA TYR A 202 15.03 -1.40 -7.44
C TYR A 202 14.33 -1.84 -6.14
N PRO A 203 14.76 -2.96 -5.50
CA PRO A 203 14.21 -3.39 -4.23
C PRO A 203 14.75 -2.54 -3.08
N PRO A 204 13.91 -2.18 -2.09
CA PRO A 204 14.34 -1.42 -0.92
C PRO A 204 15.48 -2.14 -0.19
N THR A 205 16.55 -1.42 0.15
CA THR A 205 17.75 -1.93 0.81
C THR A 205 18.46 -3.07 0.08
N LEU A 206 18.17 -3.31 -1.20
CA LEU A 206 18.72 -4.43 -1.98
C LEU A 206 18.46 -5.83 -1.38
N GLU A 207 17.47 -5.95 -0.50
CA GLU A 207 17.11 -7.21 0.15
C GLU A 207 16.03 -7.96 -0.63
N LEU A 208 16.14 -9.28 -0.59
CA LEU A 208 15.19 -10.20 -1.18
C LEU A 208 15.19 -11.50 -0.38
N ASP A 209 14.02 -12.08 -0.18
CA ASP A 209 13.85 -13.40 0.41
C ASP A 209 12.99 -14.29 -0.52
N THR A 210 12.87 -15.58 -0.19
CA THR A 210 12.14 -16.53 -1.05
C THR A 210 10.70 -16.11 -1.30
N ALA A 211 10.03 -15.50 -0.31
CA ALA A 211 8.61 -15.15 -0.40
C ALA A 211 8.37 -13.82 -1.15
N SER A 212 9.31 -12.88 -1.11
CA SER A 212 9.23 -11.59 -1.78
C SER A 212 9.54 -11.65 -3.29
N ILE A 213 10.08 -12.76 -3.81
CA ILE A 213 10.22 -13.00 -5.27
C ILE A 213 8.88 -12.80 -5.99
N ALA A 214 7.79 -13.27 -5.38
CA ALA A 214 6.45 -13.17 -5.95
C ALA A 214 6.01 -11.71 -6.18
N ALA A 215 6.45 -10.77 -5.32
CA ALA A 215 6.10 -9.35 -5.43
C ALA A 215 6.59 -8.75 -6.76
N PHE A 216 7.80 -9.10 -7.18
CA PHE A 216 8.37 -8.63 -8.44
C PHE A 216 7.88 -9.44 -9.64
N SER A 217 7.89 -10.77 -9.53
CA SER A 217 7.51 -11.67 -10.63
C SER A 217 6.06 -11.44 -11.09
N GLN A 218 5.12 -11.29 -10.14
CA GLN A 218 3.71 -11.02 -10.44
C GLN A 218 3.43 -9.58 -10.89
N ALA A 219 4.41 -8.69 -10.75
CA ALA A 219 4.36 -7.33 -11.28
C ALA A 219 5.06 -7.21 -12.65
N SER A 220 5.40 -8.34 -13.27
CA SER A 220 6.11 -8.42 -14.55
C SER A 220 7.43 -7.66 -14.51
N VAL A 221 8.21 -7.84 -13.45
CA VAL A 221 9.60 -7.37 -13.36
C VAL A 221 10.51 -8.51 -13.79
N ASP A 222 11.40 -8.21 -14.73
CA ASP A 222 12.32 -9.19 -15.32
C ASP A 222 13.57 -9.36 -14.47
N TYR A 223 14.08 -8.27 -13.91
CA TYR A 223 15.25 -8.28 -13.03
C TYR A 223 15.19 -7.26 -11.90
N VAL A 224 15.93 -7.54 -10.83
CA VAL A 224 16.12 -6.64 -9.68
C VAL A 224 17.56 -6.65 -9.21
N LEU A 225 17.95 -5.62 -8.47
CA LEU A 225 19.23 -5.59 -7.77
C LEU A 225 19.15 -6.38 -6.47
N VAL A 226 20.23 -7.03 -6.04
CA VAL A 226 20.30 -7.65 -4.70
C VAL A 226 21.69 -7.47 -4.12
N ARG A 227 21.84 -7.49 -2.80
CA ARG A 227 23.17 -7.64 -2.19
C ARG A 227 23.76 -8.99 -2.59
N ASP A 228 25.07 -9.04 -2.79
CA ASP A 228 25.80 -10.30 -3.01
C ASP A 228 25.56 -11.33 -1.89
N THR A 229 25.32 -10.90 -0.65
CA THR A 229 24.95 -11.77 0.48
C THR A 229 23.64 -12.53 0.29
N VAL A 230 22.72 -12.06 -0.56
CA VAL A 230 21.51 -12.82 -0.94
C VAL A 230 21.89 -14.08 -1.73
N LEU A 231 22.97 -14.02 -2.52
CA LEU A 231 23.43 -15.15 -3.33
C LEU A 231 24.03 -16.29 -2.49
N ALA A 232 24.43 -16.01 -1.25
CA ALA A 232 24.93 -17.03 -0.33
C ALA A 232 23.86 -18.07 0.07
N ASP A 233 22.58 -17.72 -0.06
CA ASP A 233 21.44 -18.57 0.28
C ASP A 233 20.85 -19.32 -0.94
N LEU A 234 21.57 -19.34 -2.07
CA LEU A 234 21.20 -20.13 -3.23
C LEU A 234 21.48 -21.63 -2.98
N ALA A 235 20.60 -22.47 -3.53
CA ALA A 235 20.73 -23.92 -3.43
C ALA A 235 21.96 -24.50 -4.17
N GLU A 236 22.56 -23.72 -5.08
CA GLU A 236 23.73 -24.08 -5.87
C GLU A 236 24.77 -22.96 -5.79
N SER A 237 26.05 -23.31 -5.65
CA SER A 237 27.14 -22.33 -5.67
C SER A 237 27.36 -21.78 -7.09
N LEU A 238 27.63 -20.49 -7.17
CA LEU A 238 27.92 -19.80 -8.43
C LEU A 238 29.40 -19.88 -8.77
N SER A 239 29.72 -19.93 -10.06
CA SER A 239 31.10 -19.80 -10.55
C SER A 239 31.60 -18.36 -10.52
N ASP A 240 30.70 -17.40 -10.67
CA ASP A 240 30.96 -15.96 -10.58
C ASP A 240 29.80 -15.32 -9.79
N ALA A 241 30.14 -14.65 -8.68
CA ALA A 241 29.16 -14.06 -7.76
C ALA A 241 28.70 -12.65 -8.20
N LEU A 242 29.29 -12.07 -9.24
CA LEU A 242 28.96 -10.74 -9.74
C LEU A 242 28.10 -10.76 -11.01
N GLN A 243 27.87 -11.94 -11.59
CA GLN A 243 27.06 -12.07 -12.80
C GLN A 243 25.56 -12.09 -12.51
N PRO A 244 24.71 -11.70 -13.49
CA PRO A 244 23.27 -11.88 -13.41
C PRO A 244 22.89 -13.35 -13.18
N VAL A 245 22.01 -13.62 -12.21
CA VAL A 245 21.57 -14.97 -11.88
C VAL A 245 20.06 -15.07 -11.97
N ARG A 246 19.54 -16.13 -12.60
CA ARG A 246 18.10 -16.41 -12.56
C ARG A 246 17.77 -17.21 -11.31
N ILE A 247 16.81 -16.74 -10.52
CA ILE A 247 16.35 -17.40 -9.29
C ILE A 247 14.88 -17.79 -9.37
N THR A 248 14.47 -18.69 -8.47
CA THR A 248 13.07 -19.12 -8.31
C THR A 248 12.70 -19.38 -6.86
N ASP A 249 11.41 -19.23 -6.56
CA ASP A 249 10.80 -19.71 -5.33
C ASP A 249 10.13 -21.09 -5.51
N ALA A 250 9.44 -21.57 -4.47
CA ALA A 250 8.74 -22.85 -4.47
C ALA A 250 7.45 -22.86 -5.31
N ALA A 251 6.88 -21.69 -5.58
CA ALA A 251 5.73 -21.51 -6.46
C ALA A 251 6.12 -21.34 -7.93
N ASN A 252 7.42 -21.47 -8.26
CA ASN A 252 7.99 -21.26 -9.58
C ASN A 252 7.80 -19.81 -10.11
N ASN A 253 7.69 -18.83 -9.20
CA ASN A 253 7.92 -17.43 -9.54
C ASN A 253 9.41 -17.27 -9.85
N ARG A 254 9.72 -16.62 -10.97
CA ARG A 254 11.09 -16.48 -11.47
C ARG A 254 11.46 -15.01 -11.57
N LEU A 255 12.72 -14.72 -11.27
CA LEU A 255 13.28 -13.38 -11.31
C LEU A 255 14.76 -13.46 -11.65
N THR A 256 15.28 -12.52 -12.43
CA THR A 256 16.73 -12.34 -12.56
C THR A 256 17.21 -11.40 -11.45
N VAL A 257 18.31 -11.73 -10.80
CA VAL A 257 18.93 -10.85 -9.81
C VAL A 257 20.28 -10.38 -10.30
N LEU A 258 20.57 -9.11 -10.03
CA LEU A 258 21.80 -8.41 -10.34
C LEU A 258 22.53 -8.15 -9.03
N PRO A 259 23.62 -8.87 -8.73
CA PRO A 259 24.33 -8.71 -7.47
C PRO A 259 25.06 -7.37 -7.41
N VAL A 260 24.95 -6.73 -6.26
CA VAL A 260 25.68 -5.54 -5.86
C VAL A 260 26.63 -5.96 -4.75
N SER A 261 27.93 -5.73 -4.95
CA SER A 261 28.92 -6.07 -3.93
C SER A 261 28.75 -5.20 -2.70
N GLU A 262 28.62 -5.81 -1.52
CA GLU A 262 28.48 -5.06 -0.26
C GLU A 262 29.70 -4.17 0.02
N ALA A 263 30.90 -4.63 -0.36
CA ALA A 263 32.13 -3.85 -0.22
C ALA A 263 32.06 -2.55 -1.04
N LEU A 264 31.62 -2.62 -2.30
CA LEU A 264 31.51 -1.44 -3.16
C LEU A 264 30.34 -0.54 -2.75
N ALA A 265 29.20 -1.14 -2.43
CA ALA A 265 28.00 -0.43 -1.98
C ALA A 265 28.22 0.34 -0.67
N SER A 266 29.05 -0.19 0.24
CA SER A 266 29.38 0.48 1.51
C SER A 266 30.21 1.76 1.32
N VAL A 267 30.95 1.88 0.21
CA VAL A 267 31.74 3.06 -0.13
C VAL A 267 30.92 4.05 -0.97
N PHE A 268 29.97 3.55 -1.75
CA PHE A 268 29.04 4.36 -2.55
C PHE A 268 27.89 4.92 -1.69
N ALA A 269 28.23 5.79 -0.73
CA ALA A 269 27.32 6.41 0.24
C ALA A 269 27.46 7.94 0.27
N ALA A 270 26.65 8.67 1.06
CA ALA A 270 26.65 10.14 1.08
C ALA A 270 28.02 10.78 1.36
N GLU A 271 28.84 10.15 2.22
CA GLU A 271 30.20 10.58 2.54
C GLU A 271 31.28 9.90 1.66
N CYS A 272 30.96 9.60 0.40
CA CYS A 272 31.83 8.88 -0.52
C CYS A 272 33.21 9.53 -0.72
N ASP A 273 34.27 8.76 -0.48
CA ASP A 273 35.62 9.04 -0.99
C ASP A 273 35.76 8.42 -2.39
N VAL A 274 35.81 9.27 -3.42
CA VAL A 274 35.91 8.85 -4.83
C VAL A 274 37.20 8.03 -5.07
N GLY A 275 38.30 8.35 -4.41
CA GLY A 275 39.54 7.60 -4.54
C GLY A 275 39.42 6.19 -3.96
N LEU A 276 38.76 6.06 -2.80
CA LEU A 276 38.47 4.77 -2.19
C LEU A 276 37.52 3.94 -3.07
N LEU A 277 36.50 4.58 -3.65
CA LEU A 277 35.56 3.92 -4.56
C LEU A 277 36.26 3.39 -5.82
N CYS A 278 37.12 4.20 -6.44
CA CYS A 278 37.95 3.77 -7.58
C CYS A 278 38.89 2.62 -7.19
N ALA A 279 39.50 2.68 -5.99
CA ALA A 279 40.37 1.62 -5.50
C ALA A 279 39.60 0.31 -5.25
N ALA A 280 38.42 0.40 -4.65
CA ALA A 280 37.53 -0.75 -4.42
C ALA A 280 37.11 -1.41 -5.74
N LEU A 281 36.72 -0.61 -6.75
CA LEU A 281 36.39 -1.12 -8.08
C LEU A 281 37.61 -1.81 -8.73
N ALA A 282 38.79 -1.19 -8.68
CA ALA A 282 40.01 -1.77 -9.21
C ALA A 282 40.37 -3.11 -8.53
N HIS A 283 40.19 -3.20 -7.21
CA HIS A 283 40.37 -4.45 -6.46
C HIS A 283 39.42 -5.56 -6.92
N MET A 284 38.13 -5.25 -7.15
CA MET A 284 37.17 -6.22 -7.65
C MET A 284 37.53 -6.78 -9.04
N THR A 285 38.22 -5.98 -9.86
CA THR A 285 38.67 -6.40 -11.20
C THR A 285 40.09 -6.97 -11.24
N ALA A 286 40.80 -7.03 -10.10
CA ALA A 286 42.23 -7.29 -10.08
C ALA A 286 42.61 -8.69 -10.58
N ASP A 287 41.75 -9.69 -10.39
CA ASP A 287 41.97 -11.07 -10.86
C ASP A 287 41.62 -11.28 -12.35
N GLY A 288 41.05 -10.27 -13.00
CA GLY A 288 40.64 -10.30 -14.41
C GLY A 288 39.43 -11.17 -14.72
N SER A 289 38.72 -11.67 -13.72
CA SER A 289 37.53 -12.52 -13.90
C SER A 289 36.24 -11.72 -14.09
N ALA A 290 36.16 -10.53 -13.50
CA ALA A 290 34.97 -9.69 -13.54
C ALA A 290 34.68 -9.19 -14.95
N GLN A 291 33.45 -9.41 -15.40
CA GLN A 291 32.95 -8.98 -16.72
C GLN A 291 31.89 -7.87 -16.60
N ALA A 292 31.12 -7.92 -15.52
CA ALA A 292 30.06 -6.98 -15.21
C ALA A 292 30.09 -6.65 -13.71
N ILE A 293 29.87 -5.38 -13.37
CA ILE A 293 29.80 -4.89 -11.99
C ILE A 293 28.61 -3.94 -11.87
N VAL A 294 27.84 -4.07 -10.81
CA VAL A 294 26.78 -3.13 -10.47
C VAL A 294 27.17 -2.32 -9.25
N VAL A 295 27.04 -1.00 -9.35
CA VAL A 295 27.33 -0.03 -8.29
C VAL A 295 26.02 0.61 -7.85
N ALA A 296 25.62 0.36 -6.61
CA ALA A 296 24.43 0.95 -6.01
C ALA A 296 24.65 1.11 -4.50
N PRO A 297 24.00 2.07 -3.82
CA PRO A 297 24.12 2.23 -2.38
C PRO A 297 23.35 1.11 -1.65
N LEU A 298 23.76 0.81 -0.41
CA LEU A 298 23.04 -0.15 0.46
C LEU A 298 21.71 0.40 0.98
N ASP A 299 21.61 1.72 1.16
CA ASP A 299 20.39 2.42 1.54
C ASP A 299 20.08 3.48 0.48
N GLU A 300 18.88 3.42 -0.11
CA GLU A 300 18.39 4.36 -1.09
C GLU A 300 18.32 5.83 -0.62
N TYR A 301 18.45 6.08 0.69
CA TYR A 301 18.53 7.43 1.26
C TYR A 301 19.96 7.91 1.54
N ASP A 302 20.97 7.04 1.43
CA ASP A 302 22.38 7.34 1.70
C ASP A 302 23.18 7.30 0.38
N VAL A 303 23.01 8.34 -0.44
CA VAL A 303 23.52 8.40 -1.82
C VAL A 303 24.62 9.47 -1.92
N PRO A 304 25.74 9.21 -2.63
CA PRO A 304 26.76 10.23 -2.90
C PRO A 304 26.18 11.46 -3.62
N SER A 305 26.84 12.61 -3.50
CA SER A 305 26.45 13.79 -4.27
C SER A 305 26.61 13.54 -5.78
N PHE A 306 25.81 14.20 -6.60
CA PHE A 306 25.92 14.08 -8.05
C PHE A 306 27.30 14.52 -8.58
N GLU A 307 27.97 15.47 -7.93
CA GLU A 307 29.36 15.82 -8.25
C GLU A 307 30.34 14.68 -7.95
N GLN A 308 30.17 13.94 -6.84
CA GLN A 308 30.99 12.76 -6.53
C GLN A 308 30.74 11.64 -7.55
N ILE A 309 29.47 11.37 -7.90
CA ILE A 309 29.11 10.37 -8.92
C ILE A 309 29.75 10.73 -10.27
N ALA A 310 29.62 11.99 -10.71
CA ALA A 310 30.23 12.47 -11.93
C ALA A 310 31.76 12.37 -11.91
N SER A 311 32.37 12.67 -10.75
CA SER A 311 33.82 12.53 -10.58
C SER A 311 34.25 11.08 -10.71
N PHE A 312 33.57 10.16 -10.04
CA PHE A 312 33.82 8.72 -10.14
C PHE A 312 33.69 8.23 -11.59
N ALA A 313 32.59 8.58 -12.26
CA ALA A 313 32.34 8.21 -13.65
C ALA A 313 33.47 8.65 -14.59
N ARG A 314 33.95 9.90 -14.44
CA ARG A 314 35.08 10.40 -15.24
C ARG A 314 36.37 9.64 -14.98
N GLU A 315 36.68 9.33 -13.72
CA GLU A 315 37.91 8.60 -13.36
C GLU A 315 37.90 7.17 -13.97
N ILE A 316 36.78 6.45 -13.88
CA ILE A 316 36.70 5.09 -14.41
C ILE A 316 36.68 5.07 -15.94
N LEU A 317 36.01 6.02 -16.61
CA LEU A 317 36.05 6.15 -18.07
C LEU A 317 37.46 6.50 -18.55
N ALA A 318 38.14 7.43 -17.87
CA ALA A 318 39.49 7.85 -18.22
C ALA A 318 40.53 6.71 -18.10
N SER A 319 40.26 5.70 -17.27
CA SER A 319 41.12 4.52 -17.17
C SER A 319 41.13 3.66 -18.44
N GLY A 320 40.08 3.73 -19.27
CA GLY A 320 39.91 2.88 -20.45
C GLY A 320 39.60 1.40 -20.15
N ALA A 321 39.62 0.98 -18.88
CA ALA A 321 39.34 -0.41 -18.48
C ALA A 321 37.85 -0.69 -18.27
N PHE A 322 37.02 0.35 -18.19
CA PHE A 322 35.60 0.24 -17.88
C PHE A 322 34.74 0.85 -18.99
N ARG A 323 33.58 0.24 -19.22
CA ARG A 323 32.50 0.79 -20.02
C ARG A 323 31.30 1.02 -19.11
N LEU A 324 30.71 2.21 -19.16
CA LEU A 324 29.48 2.50 -18.43
C LEU A 324 28.28 2.06 -19.23
N VAL A 325 27.34 1.40 -18.56
CA VAL A 325 26.11 0.84 -19.15
C VAL A 325 24.92 1.04 -18.21
N THR A 326 23.71 1.01 -18.76
CA THR A 326 22.47 0.88 -17.98
C THR A 326 22.26 -0.57 -17.51
N LEU A 327 21.31 -0.82 -16.60
CA LEU A 327 21.00 -2.20 -16.18
C LEU A 327 20.43 -3.03 -17.33
N ASP A 328 19.61 -2.43 -18.20
CA ASP A 328 19.09 -3.09 -19.39
C ASP A 328 20.22 -3.53 -20.34
N GLU A 329 21.16 -2.63 -20.64
CA GLU A 329 22.35 -2.94 -21.46
C GLU A 329 23.24 -4.01 -20.82
N LEU A 330 23.39 -3.99 -19.48
CA LEU A 330 24.15 -4.99 -18.75
C LEU A 330 23.49 -6.37 -18.84
N VAL A 331 22.17 -6.48 -18.63
CA VAL A 331 21.43 -7.73 -18.74
C VAL A 331 21.42 -8.28 -20.17
N GLU A 332 21.40 -7.39 -21.18
CA GLU A 332 21.47 -7.78 -22.58
C GLU A 332 22.86 -8.27 -22.98
N SER A 333 23.92 -7.65 -22.45
CA SER A 333 25.31 -8.04 -22.70
C SER A 333 25.67 -9.34 -21.96
N TRP A 334 25.11 -9.54 -20.76
CA TRP A 334 25.42 -10.65 -19.85
C TRP A 334 24.13 -11.37 -19.41
N PRO A 335 23.41 -12.04 -20.32
CA PRO A 335 22.15 -12.68 -19.98
C PRO A 335 22.37 -13.83 -18.98
N PRO A 336 21.50 -13.97 -17.96
CA PRO A 336 21.62 -15.05 -16.99
C PRO A 336 21.35 -16.41 -17.64
N ASP A 337 21.84 -17.45 -16.99
CA ASP A 337 21.49 -18.82 -17.36
C ASP A 337 19.97 -19.06 -17.36
N ARG A 338 19.51 -19.87 -18.32
CA ARG A 338 18.07 -20.16 -18.47
C ARG A 338 17.49 -20.97 -17.31
N ARG A 339 18.33 -21.76 -16.63
CA ARG A 339 17.93 -22.59 -15.50
C ARG A 339 17.92 -21.73 -14.23
N PRO A 340 16.75 -21.53 -13.59
CA PRO A 340 16.72 -20.80 -12.33
C PRO A 340 17.29 -21.65 -11.19
N ILE A 341 17.94 -20.99 -10.24
CA ILE A 341 18.44 -21.57 -8.99
C ILE A 341 17.45 -21.22 -7.87
N TYR A 342 17.14 -22.19 -7.01
CA TYR A 342 16.24 -21.95 -5.88
C TYR A 342 16.91 -21.04 -4.85
N LEU A 343 16.23 -19.96 -4.45
CA LEU A 343 16.63 -19.13 -3.31
C LEU A 343 16.01 -19.71 -2.03
N SER A 344 16.84 -20.04 -1.04
CA SER A 344 16.42 -20.59 0.25
C SER A 344 16.71 -19.61 1.38
N ARG A 345 16.14 -18.40 1.29
CA ARG A 345 16.37 -17.31 2.23
C ARG A 345 15.07 -16.94 2.93
N TYR A 346 15.13 -16.82 4.25
CA TYR A 346 14.00 -16.38 5.08
C TYR A 346 14.39 -15.07 5.75
N GLY A 347 13.57 -14.03 5.58
CA GLY A 347 13.83 -12.70 6.11
C GLY A 347 12.57 -12.02 6.65
N GLY A 348 12.64 -10.70 6.82
CA GLY A 348 11.46 -9.89 7.15
C GLY A 348 11.08 -9.83 8.63
N TYR A 349 11.99 -10.20 9.55
CA TYR A 349 11.71 -10.10 10.98
C TYR A 349 11.70 -8.64 11.45
N ALA A 350 10.65 -8.28 12.19
CA ALA A 350 10.50 -6.96 12.79
C ALA A 350 11.42 -6.81 14.00
N GLU A 351 12.52 -6.09 13.82
CA GLU A 351 13.44 -5.76 14.90
C GLU A 351 13.10 -4.40 15.54
N GLY A 352 13.13 -4.36 16.87
CA GLY A 352 12.89 -3.15 17.65
C GLY A 352 11.41 -2.82 17.92
N LEU A 353 11.19 -1.97 18.92
CA LEU A 353 9.85 -1.59 19.39
C LEU A 353 9.06 -0.78 18.34
N ARG A 354 9.73 0.11 17.59
CA ARG A 354 9.08 0.93 16.55
C ARG A 354 8.48 0.07 15.44
N SER A 355 9.28 -0.87 14.91
CA SER A 355 8.84 -1.78 13.85
C SER A 355 7.66 -2.64 14.30
N ARG A 356 7.74 -3.23 15.50
CA ARG A 356 6.63 -4.04 16.05
C ARG A 356 5.35 -3.24 16.24
N ALA A 357 5.42 -2.06 16.86
CA ALA A 357 4.24 -1.23 17.09
C ALA A 357 3.54 -0.82 15.78
N LEU A 358 4.33 -0.47 14.74
CA LEU A 358 3.79 -0.16 13.43
C LEU A 358 3.12 -1.37 12.78
N LEU A 359 3.79 -2.54 12.79
CA LEU A 359 3.24 -3.76 12.19
C LEU A 359 2.01 -4.27 12.92
N ASP A 360 1.96 -4.19 14.26
CA ASP A 360 0.80 -4.58 15.06
C ASP A 360 -0.42 -3.71 14.69
N GLU A 361 -0.22 -2.39 14.53
CA GLU A 361 -1.29 -1.50 14.10
C GLU A 361 -1.73 -1.79 12.65
N ILE A 362 -0.78 -1.98 11.72
CA ILE A 362 -1.12 -2.34 10.33
C ILE A 362 -1.90 -3.66 10.32
N ALA A 363 -1.47 -4.67 11.09
CA ALA A 363 -2.17 -5.95 11.21
C ALA A 363 -3.60 -5.77 11.73
N ALA A 364 -3.79 -4.90 12.74
CA ALA A 364 -5.10 -4.62 13.33
C ALA A 364 -6.09 -4.00 12.34
N VAL A 365 -5.63 -3.11 11.46
CA VAL A 365 -6.51 -2.44 10.48
C VAL A 365 -6.68 -3.23 9.17
N ARG A 366 -5.71 -4.08 8.83
CA ARG A 366 -5.60 -4.69 7.51
C ARG A 366 -6.82 -5.49 7.10
N GLY A 367 -7.41 -6.28 8.00
CA GLY A 367 -8.53 -7.17 7.67
C GLY A 367 -9.68 -6.42 6.98
N VAL A 368 -10.14 -5.33 7.59
CA VAL A 368 -11.22 -4.48 7.05
C VAL A 368 -10.80 -3.79 5.75
N VAL A 369 -9.57 -3.27 5.70
CA VAL A 369 -9.08 -2.55 4.51
C VAL A 369 -8.94 -3.48 3.31
N SER A 370 -8.35 -4.67 3.49
CA SER A 370 -8.21 -5.67 2.43
C SER A 370 -9.57 -6.19 1.96
N ASP A 371 -10.51 -6.43 2.89
CA ASP A 371 -11.88 -6.81 2.57
C ASP A 371 -12.60 -5.74 1.73
N TYR A 372 -12.45 -4.46 2.11
CA TYR A 372 -12.94 -3.33 1.32
C TYR A 372 -12.33 -3.31 -0.09
N LEU A 373 -11.00 -3.35 -0.19
CA LEU A 373 -10.28 -3.26 -1.47
C LEU A 373 -10.59 -4.45 -2.41
N ALA A 374 -10.84 -5.63 -1.86
CA ALA A 374 -11.24 -6.81 -2.64
C ALA A 374 -12.71 -6.72 -3.13
N ALA A 375 -13.57 -6.03 -2.39
CA ALA A 375 -14.98 -5.87 -2.73
C ALA A 375 -15.24 -4.67 -3.66
N ALA A 376 -14.50 -3.58 -3.51
CA ALA A 376 -14.65 -2.38 -4.31
C ALA A 376 -14.13 -2.58 -5.75
N ASP A 377 -14.61 -1.74 -6.68
CA ASP A 377 -13.99 -1.63 -8.00
C ASP A 377 -12.55 -1.10 -7.85
N ALA A 378 -11.57 -1.90 -8.27
CA ALA A 378 -10.15 -1.55 -8.18
C ALA A 378 -9.77 -0.28 -8.97
N ALA A 379 -10.60 0.13 -9.94
CA ALA A 379 -10.41 1.37 -10.70
C ALA A 379 -11.04 2.61 -10.04
N ALA A 380 -11.83 2.44 -8.96
CA ALA A 380 -12.45 3.56 -8.26
C ALA A 380 -11.38 4.41 -7.55
N SER A 381 -11.45 5.73 -7.70
CA SER A 381 -10.47 6.65 -7.10
C SER A 381 -10.44 6.56 -5.57
N GLN A 382 -11.58 6.26 -4.93
CA GLN A 382 -11.67 6.03 -3.49
C GLN A 382 -10.91 4.77 -3.06
N ALA A 383 -11.07 3.66 -3.80
CA ALA A 383 -10.34 2.42 -3.52
C ALA A 383 -8.82 2.63 -3.68
N VAL A 384 -8.41 3.32 -4.74
CA VAL A 384 -7.00 3.71 -4.93
C VAL A 384 -6.50 4.59 -3.78
N ALA A 385 -7.27 5.57 -3.33
CA ALA A 385 -6.89 6.44 -2.22
C ALA A 385 -6.72 5.68 -0.90
N VAL A 386 -7.61 4.73 -0.59
CA VAL A 386 -7.48 3.85 0.58
C VAL A 386 -6.24 2.96 0.48
N ALA A 387 -6.00 2.34 -0.68
CA ALA A 387 -4.82 1.51 -0.92
C ALA A 387 -3.52 2.33 -0.75
N VAL A 388 -3.46 3.55 -1.29
CA VAL A 388 -2.31 4.45 -1.15
C VAL A 388 -2.05 4.79 0.32
N LYS A 389 -3.09 5.04 1.14
CA LYS A 389 -2.91 5.27 2.57
C LYS A 389 -2.31 4.05 3.27
N LEU A 390 -2.80 2.84 2.96
CA LEU A 390 -2.25 1.60 3.50
C LEU A 390 -0.79 1.40 3.06
N PHE A 391 -0.47 1.63 1.79
CA PHE A 391 0.90 1.50 1.28
C PHE A 391 1.86 2.49 1.95
N ARG A 392 1.44 3.75 2.13
CA ARG A 392 2.21 4.75 2.88
C ARG A 392 2.44 4.31 4.33
N ALA A 393 1.45 3.70 4.99
CA ALA A 393 1.64 3.14 6.34
C ALA A 393 2.73 2.06 6.39
N GLN A 394 2.84 1.25 5.33
CA GLN A 394 3.79 0.14 5.21
C GLN A 394 5.22 0.55 4.86
N SER A 395 5.46 1.84 4.60
CA SER A 395 6.76 2.34 4.17
C SER A 395 7.85 2.08 5.21
N ARG A 396 9.05 1.67 4.75
CA ARG A 396 10.23 1.61 5.62
C ARG A 396 10.70 2.99 6.06
N HIS A 397 10.22 4.07 5.44
CA HIS A 397 10.54 5.44 5.82
C HIS A 397 10.33 5.67 7.32
N TRP A 398 9.25 5.15 7.90
CA TRP A 398 8.94 5.29 9.34
C TRP A 398 9.91 4.55 10.27
N LEU A 399 10.72 3.64 9.72
CA LEU A 399 11.68 2.80 10.44
C LEU A 399 13.12 3.31 10.31
N ARG A 400 13.32 4.40 9.58
CA ARG A 400 14.61 5.06 9.43
C ARG A 400 15.18 5.48 10.79
N SER A 401 16.47 5.21 10.98
CA SER A 401 17.17 5.49 12.24
C SER A 401 17.52 6.97 12.41
N ASP A 402 17.63 7.71 11.31
CA ASP A 402 17.95 9.14 11.25
C ASP A 402 16.72 10.04 11.45
N LEU A 403 15.50 9.49 11.45
CA LEU A 403 14.29 10.26 11.68
C LEU A 403 13.96 10.43 13.18
N PRO A 404 13.42 11.60 13.57
CA PRO A 404 12.86 11.82 14.90
C PRO A 404 11.80 10.77 15.26
N PRO A 405 11.75 10.27 16.51
CA PRO A 405 10.78 9.27 16.93
C PRO A 405 9.32 9.66 16.67
N GLU A 406 8.99 10.95 16.71
CA GLU A 406 7.64 11.49 16.51
C GLU A 406 7.12 11.22 15.10
N LEU A 407 8.00 11.24 14.08
CA LEU A 407 7.62 10.98 12.69
C LEU A 407 7.26 9.50 12.46
N ALA A 408 7.81 8.57 13.24
CA ALA A 408 7.42 7.16 13.15
C ALA A 408 5.93 6.94 13.47
N GLY A 409 5.32 7.83 14.27
CA GLY A 409 3.89 7.80 14.58
C GLY A 409 2.98 8.13 13.39
N GLU A 410 3.49 8.79 12.35
CA GLU A 410 2.71 9.10 11.15
C GLU A 410 2.36 7.83 10.35
N GLY A 411 3.21 6.80 10.34
CA GLY A 411 2.87 5.50 9.74
C GLY A 411 1.62 4.85 10.38
N ILE A 412 1.49 4.94 11.71
CA ILE A 412 0.30 4.50 12.45
C ILE A 412 -0.92 5.35 12.08
N ARG A 413 -0.75 6.67 11.93
CA ARG A 413 -1.84 7.56 11.49
C ARG A 413 -2.32 7.21 10.08
N TYR A 414 -1.40 6.87 9.16
CA TYR A 414 -1.76 6.39 7.83
C TYR A 414 -2.57 5.09 7.88
N ALA A 415 -2.18 4.13 8.72
CA ALA A 415 -2.92 2.87 8.89
C ALA A 415 -4.36 3.13 9.36
N ARG A 416 -4.53 3.98 10.39
CA ARG A 416 -5.85 4.36 10.91
C ARG A 416 -6.68 5.17 9.91
N ALA A 417 -6.04 6.05 9.15
CA ALA A 417 -6.71 6.82 8.11
C ALA A 417 -7.19 5.92 6.96
N ALA A 418 -6.44 4.87 6.61
CA ALA A 418 -6.89 3.86 5.65
C ALA A 418 -8.13 3.11 6.17
N LEU A 419 -8.14 2.71 7.44
CA LEU A 419 -9.29 2.08 8.07
C LEU A 419 -10.52 2.99 8.06
N ALA A 420 -10.38 4.22 8.56
CA ALA A 420 -11.49 5.16 8.65
C ALA A 420 -12.10 5.45 7.27
N ALA A 421 -11.26 5.59 6.23
CA ALA A 421 -11.74 5.77 4.86
C ALA A 421 -12.42 4.52 4.30
N ALA A 422 -11.92 3.31 4.60
CA ALA A 422 -12.58 2.07 4.21
C ALA A 422 -13.95 1.91 4.89
N GLU A 423 -14.03 2.17 6.20
CA GLU A 423 -15.29 2.12 6.97
C GLU A 423 -16.31 3.13 6.47
N GLU A 424 -15.88 4.35 6.11
CA GLU A 424 -16.77 5.35 5.52
C GLU A 424 -17.37 4.86 4.20
N GLU A 425 -16.57 4.24 3.32
CA GLU A 425 -17.05 3.69 2.06
C GLU A 425 -17.95 2.48 2.26
N LEU A 426 -17.60 1.56 3.18
CA LEU A 426 -18.43 0.41 3.53
C LEU A 426 -19.80 0.85 4.07
N ALA A 427 -19.86 1.91 4.88
CA ALA A 427 -21.10 2.46 5.42
C ALA A 427 -22.07 3.02 4.35
N ARG A 428 -21.62 3.18 3.10
CA ARG A 428 -22.48 3.60 1.97
C ARG A 428 -23.33 2.47 1.39
N ILE A 429 -23.09 1.23 1.80
CA ILE A 429 -23.92 0.08 1.44
C ILE A 429 -24.91 -0.18 2.57
N THR A 430 -26.20 -0.14 2.25
CA THR A 430 -27.26 -0.37 3.23
C THR A 430 -28.30 -1.37 2.71
N ILE A 431 -28.89 -2.15 3.61
CA ILE A 431 -30.09 -2.94 3.31
C ILE A 431 -31.29 -2.03 3.56
N VAL A 432 -32.04 -1.71 2.50
CA VAL A 432 -33.16 -0.78 2.58
C VAL A 432 -34.49 -1.51 2.81
N ASP A 433 -34.62 -2.73 2.30
CA ASP A 433 -35.88 -3.46 2.35
C ASP A 433 -35.67 -4.98 2.30
N LEU A 434 -36.55 -5.69 2.99
CA LEU A 434 -36.62 -7.15 3.03
C LEU A 434 -38.08 -7.59 2.82
N GLU A 435 -38.37 -8.23 1.69
CA GLU A 435 -39.72 -8.73 1.37
C GLU A 435 -39.69 -10.25 1.18
N VAL A 436 -40.64 -10.99 1.77
CA VAL A 436 -40.76 -12.44 1.50
C VAL A 436 -41.66 -12.69 0.30
N THR A 437 -41.10 -13.38 -0.69
CA THR A 437 -41.82 -13.94 -1.83
C THR A 437 -42.02 -15.43 -1.59
N ARG A 438 -43.24 -15.84 -1.19
CA ARG A 438 -43.59 -17.27 -1.10
C ARG A 438 -43.86 -17.82 -2.50
N GLY A 439 -43.00 -18.71 -2.98
CA GLY A 439 -43.31 -19.59 -4.11
C GLY A 439 -44.35 -20.63 -3.70
N ALA A 440 -45.28 -20.95 -4.61
CA ALA A 440 -46.23 -22.04 -4.40
C ALA A 440 -45.47 -23.39 -4.42
N GLY A 441 -44.97 -23.84 -3.25
CA GLY A 441 -44.44 -25.19 -3.04
C GLY A 441 -42.93 -25.40 -3.17
N VAL A 442 -42.13 -24.34 -3.35
CA VAL A 442 -40.66 -24.36 -3.30
C VAL A 442 -40.25 -23.27 -2.30
N GLY A 443 -39.27 -23.54 -1.44
CA GLY A 443 -38.97 -22.82 -0.18
C GLY A 443 -39.01 -21.28 -0.22
N ALA A 444 -39.15 -20.66 0.95
CA ALA A 444 -39.26 -19.21 1.06
C ALA A 444 -38.01 -18.48 0.53
N GLU A 445 -38.20 -17.59 -0.45
CA GLU A 445 -37.18 -16.67 -0.92
C GLU A 445 -37.39 -15.29 -0.32
N LEU A 446 -36.31 -14.70 0.17
CA LEU A 446 -36.28 -13.35 0.69
C LEU A 446 -35.71 -12.41 -0.39
N ARG A 447 -36.53 -11.48 -0.83
CA ARG A 447 -36.13 -10.38 -1.69
C ARG A 447 -35.42 -9.33 -0.84
N VAL A 448 -34.15 -9.09 -1.13
CA VAL A 448 -33.28 -8.16 -0.41
C VAL A 448 -33.03 -6.95 -1.32
N SER A 449 -33.48 -5.77 -0.90
CA SER A 449 -33.12 -4.52 -1.56
C SER A 449 -31.89 -3.90 -0.89
N ILE A 450 -30.82 -3.73 -1.65
CA ILE A 450 -29.57 -3.11 -1.21
C ILE A 450 -29.46 -1.77 -1.91
N ASP A 451 -29.14 -0.71 -1.17
CA ASP A 451 -28.78 0.58 -1.75
C ASP A 451 -27.28 0.80 -1.63
N ASN A 452 -26.69 1.21 -2.76
CA ASN A 452 -25.28 1.57 -2.85
C ASN A 452 -25.19 3.06 -3.17
N ALA A 453 -24.85 3.87 -2.16
CA ALA A 453 -24.68 5.31 -2.31
C ALA A 453 -23.30 5.70 -2.91
N SER A 454 -22.45 4.72 -3.23
CA SER A 454 -21.15 4.96 -3.86
C SER A 454 -21.31 5.23 -5.36
N SER A 455 -20.33 5.91 -5.96
CA SER A 455 -20.31 6.18 -7.41
C SER A 455 -19.84 5.00 -8.26
N TYR A 456 -19.49 3.87 -7.64
CA TYR A 456 -18.93 2.68 -8.27
C TYR A 456 -19.63 1.40 -7.81
N SER A 457 -19.38 0.30 -8.53
CA SER A 457 -19.99 -1.01 -8.24
C SER A 457 -19.16 -1.79 -7.23
N TRP A 458 -19.82 -2.68 -6.48
CA TRP A 458 -19.19 -3.53 -5.48
C TRP A 458 -19.44 -5.01 -5.78
N ASN A 459 -18.49 -5.87 -5.41
CA ASN A 459 -18.65 -7.32 -5.36
C ASN A 459 -18.74 -7.75 -3.89
N LEU A 460 -19.95 -8.04 -3.42
CA LEU A 460 -20.26 -8.34 -2.02
C LEU A 460 -20.77 -9.78 -1.87
N ILE A 461 -20.76 -10.28 -0.65
CA ILE A 461 -21.35 -11.57 -0.29
C ILE A 461 -22.68 -11.29 0.39
N LEU A 462 -23.77 -11.79 -0.21
CA LEU A 462 -25.08 -11.83 0.41
C LEU A 462 -25.21 -13.16 1.16
N GLU A 463 -25.40 -13.09 2.47
CA GLU A 463 -25.49 -14.24 3.35
C GLU A 463 -26.80 -14.23 4.15
N SER A 464 -27.45 -15.39 4.26
CA SER A 464 -28.55 -15.62 5.20
C SER A 464 -28.09 -16.52 6.34
N VAL A 465 -28.32 -16.08 7.57
CA VAL A 465 -27.94 -16.80 8.80
C VAL A 465 -29.16 -17.07 9.69
N ALA A 466 -29.09 -18.12 10.49
CA ALA A 466 -30.13 -18.49 11.44
C ALA A 466 -29.58 -18.92 12.81
N GLY A 467 -30.38 -18.66 13.85
CA GLY A 467 -30.10 -19.11 15.21
C GLY A 467 -29.06 -18.25 15.94
N GLU A 468 -28.89 -18.51 17.24
CA GLU A 468 -27.94 -17.77 18.10
C GLU A 468 -26.47 -18.02 17.73
N GLU A 469 -26.17 -19.18 17.14
CA GLU A 469 -24.83 -19.51 16.60
C GLU A 469 -24.62 -19.02 15.16
N GLU A 470 -25.61 -18.32 14.57
CA GLU A 470 -25.54 -17.72 13.24
C GLU A 470 -25.16 -18.71 12.14
N GLU A 471 -25.78 -19.90 12.18
CA GLU A 471 -25.55 -20.96 11.19
C GLU A 471 -25.85 -20.43 9.78
N ARG A 472 -24.85 -20.50 8.90
CA ARG A 472 -24.95 -20.05 7.51
C ARG A 472 -25.90 -20.94 6.71
N ILE A 473 -27.03 -20.36 6.28
CA ILE A 473 -28.04 -21.05 5.45
C ILE A 473 -27.67 -20.96 3.97
N SER A 474 -27.36 -19.75 3.49
CA SER A 474 -26.97 -19.53 2.09
C SER A 474 -25.96 -18.40 2.00
N SER A 475 -25.10 -18.47 0.98
CA SER A 475 -24.10 -17.45 0.68
C SER A 475 -23.94 -17.34 -0.83
N LYS A 476 -23.98 -16.12 -1.37
CA LYS A 476 -23.84 -15.85 -2.79
C LYS A 476 -23.12 -14.52 -3.02
N THR A 477 -22.16 -14.50 -3.96
CA THR A 477 -21.56 -13.26 -4.44
C THR A 477 -22.55 -12.48 -5.31
N VAL A 478 -22.73 -11.20 -5.01
CA VAL A 478 -23.62 -10.26 -5.70
C VAL A 478 -22.83 -9.04 -6.15
N SER A 479 -23.10 -8.56 -7.37
CA SER A 479 -22.56 -7.30 -7.87
C SER A 479 -23.58 -6.20 -7.65
N VAL A 480 -23.24 -5.20 -6.83
CA VAL A 480 -24.13 -4.11 -6.41
C VAL A 480 -23.72 -2.83 -7.14
N ALA A 481 -24.48 -2.48 -8.19
CA ALA A 481 -24.25 -1.26 -8.97
C ALA A 481 -24.65 0.00 -8.16
N PRO A 482 -24.23 1.22 -8.55
CA PRO A 482 -24.72 2.44 -7.91
C PRO A 482 -26.26 2.53 -7.86
N GLY A 483 -26.80 2.92 -6.71
CA GLY A 483 -28.24 3.02 -6.43
C GLY A 483 -28.86 1.72 -5.89
N ARG A 484 -30.17 1.57 -6.11
CA ARG A 484 -30.96 0.47 -5.56
C ARG A 484 -30.86 -0.79 -6.41
N ASN A 485 -30.46 -1.89 -5.77
CA ASN A 485 -30.31 -3.22 -6.35
C ASN A 485 -31.22 -4.21 -5.61
N VAL A 486 -31.66 -5.25 -6.31
CA VAL A 486 -32.57 -6.27 -5.75
C VAL A 486 -31.98 -7.65 -5.98
N PHE A 487 -31.84 -8.41 -4.91
CA PHE A 487 -31.36 -9.79 -4.93
C PHE A 487 -32.34 -10.72 -4.20
N PHE A 488 -32.11 -12.02 -4.34
CA PHE A 488 -32.91 -13.05 -3.69
C PHE A 488 -31.99 -13.96 -2.88
N ALA A 489 -32.32 -14.18 -1.62
CA ALA A 489 -31.63 -15.08 -0.70
C ALA A 489 -32.57 -16.22 -0.30
N SER A 490 -32.03 -17.44 -0.22
CA SER A 490 -32.78 -18.59 0.27
C SER A 490 -32.85 -18.55 1.80
N VAL A 491 -34.04 -18.86 2.34
CA VAL A 491 -34.26 -18.96 3.79
C VAL A 491 -34.74 -20.37 4.13
N ARG A 492 -34.34 -20.89 5.29
CA ARG A 492 -34.83 -22.17 5.80
C ARG A 492 -36.31 -22.02 6.15
N ASP A 493 -37.17 -22.82 5.54
CA ASP A 493 -38.59 -22.84 5.89
C ASP A 493 -38.77 -23.67 7.16
N ASN A 494 -39.03 -23.00 8.30
CA ASN A 494 -39.43 -23.70 9.52
C ASN A 494 -40.88 -24.23 9.45
N GLY A 495 -41.57 -24.07 8.31
CA GLY A 495 -42.90 -24.57 8.05
C GLY A 495 -42.95 -26.02 7.57
N GLY A 496 -42.62 -26.99 8.43
CA GLY A 496 -43.04 -28.38 8.18
C GLY A 496 -42.27 -29.49 8.86
N ALA A 497 -42.55 -29.76 10.14
CA ALA A 497 -42.51 -31.11 10.70
C ALA A 497 -43.43 -31.20 11.93
N GLU A 498 -44.58 -31.85 11.72
CA GLU A 498 -45.44 -32.60 12.65
C GLU A 498 -45.60 -32.16 14.13
N GLY A 499 -46.88 -32.08 14.53
CA GLY A 499 -47.29 -31.61 15.84
C GLY A 499 -46.69 -32.40 17.00
N ARG A 500 -45.96 -31.68 17.86
CA ARG A 500 -45.85 -32.00 19.28
C ARG A 500 -46.11 -30.75 20.10
N ALA A 501 -47.21 -30.79 20.84
CA ALA A 501 -47.51 -29.84 21.89
C ALA A 501 -46.40 -29.88 22.95
N LEU A 502 -45.60 -28.82 23.02
CA LEU A 502 -44.79 -28.46 24.18
C LEU A 502 -44.88 -26.93 24.34
N GLY A 503 -44.98 -26.49 25.60
CA GLY A 503 -45.37 -25.13 26.03
C GLY A 503 -44.42 -24.00 25.59
N PRO A 504 -44.65 -22.78 26.09
CA PRO A 504 -44.01 -21.58 25.58
C PRO A 504 -42.51 -21.58 25.90
N GLN A 505 -41.69 -22.08 24.98
CA GLN A 505 -40.27 -21.77 24.96
C GLN A 505 -40.08 -20.43 24.27
N SER A 506 -39.78 -19.44 25.10
CA SER A 506 -39.22 -18.15 24.69
C SER A 506 -37.80 -18.37 24.18
N GLY A 507 -37.67 -18.62 22.88
CA GLY A 507 -36.42 -18.56 22.14
C GLY A 507 -36.75 -18.02 20.76
N THR A 508 -36.62 -16.71 20.56
CA THR A 508 -36.70 -16.11 19.24
C THR A 508 -35.45 -16.53 18.45
N GLU A 509 -35.54 -17.62 17.68
CA GLU A 509 -34.56 -17.92 16.64
C GLU A 509 -34.59 -16.77 15.62
N GLY A 510 -33.66 -15.83 15.77
CA GLY A 510 -33.51 -14.71 14.86
C GLY A 510 -32.91 -15.20 13.54
N HIS A 511 -33.56 -14.89 12.43
CA HIS A 511 -32.92 -14.94 11.13
C HIS A 511 -32.36 -13.55 10.81
N ALA A 512 -31.24 -13.50 10.10
CA ALA A 512 -30.72 -12.23 9.61
C ALA A 512 -30.18 -12.39 8.19
N VAL A 513 -30.25 -11.30 7.44
CA VAL A 513 -29.51 -11.13 6.20
C VAL A 513 -28.29 -10.27 6.49
N ARG A 514 -27.15 -10.70 5.96
CA ARG A 514 -25.89 -9.98 6.04
C ARG A 514 -25.37 -9.69 4.66
N ILE A 515 -24.81 -8.51 4.50
CA ILE A 515 -23.94 -8.16 3.39
C ILE A 515 -22.52 -8.13 3.93
N LEU A 516 -21.61 -8.89 3.32
CA LEU A 516 -20.21 -8.92 3.69
C LEU A 516 -19.33 -8.47 2.53
N ALA A 517 -18.24 -7.79 2.86
CA ALA A 517 -17.07 -7.59 2.01
C ALA A 517 -16.01 -8.54 2.56
N GLY A 518 -15.71 -9.64 1.86
CA GLY A 518 -14.86 -10.70 2.39
C GLY A 518 -15.36 -11.23 3.74
N SER A 519 -14.60 -10.98 4.82
CA SER A 519 -14.98 -11.33 6.19
C SER A 519 -15.69 -10.21 6.97
N THR A 520 -15.66 -8.99 6.45
CA THR A 520 -16.18 -7.79 7.12
C THR A 520 -17.68 -7.65 6.88
N VAL A 521 -18.45 -7.57 7.96
CA VAL A 521 -19.90 -7.34 7.91
C VAL A 521 -20.18 -5.87 7.59
N VAL A 522 -20.82 -5.62 6.46
CA VAL A 522 -21.12 -4.27 5.94
C VAL A 522 -22.49 -3.80 6.39
N ALA A 523 -23.50 -4.66 6.26
CA ALA A 523 -24.87 -4.35 6.66
C ALA A 523 -25.56 -5.60 7.19
N VAL A 524 -26.38 -5.44 8.22
CA VAL A 524 -27.20 -6.52 8.79
C VAL A 524 -28.63 -6.04 8.90
N ALA A 525 -29.56 -6.88 8.42
CA ALA A 525 -30.98 -6.65 8.58
C ALA A 525 -31.60 -7.89 9.26
N PRO A 526 -32.10 -7.75 10.50
CA PRO A 526 -32.79 -8.84 11.16
C PRO A 526 -34.11 -9.11 10.45
N TRP A 527 -34.38 -10.38 10.18
CA TRP A 527 -35.66 -10.84 9.66
C TRP A 527 -36.42 -11.53 10.79
N PRO A 528 -37.53 -10.94 11.28
CA PRO A 528 -38.31 -11.59 12.32
C PRO A 528 -38.95 -12.85 11.72
N ALA A 529 -38.65 -14.01 12.29
CA ALA A 529 -39.45 -15.22 12.15
C ALA A 529 -40.81 -14.96 12.82
N THR A 530 -41.66 -14.17 12.17
CA THR A 530 -43.05 -14.04 12.59
C THR A 530 -43.69 -15.38 12.30
N SER A 531 -43.79 -16.19 13.36
CA SER A 531 -44.63 -17.38 13.41
C SER A 531 -45.97 -17.04 12.75
N GLY A 532 -46.25 -17.66 11.61
CA GLY A 532 -47.31 -17.27 10.67
C GLY A 532 -48.73 -17.28 11.23
N TRP A 533 -48.90 -17.60 12.51
CA TRP A 533 -50.20 -17.72 13.16
C TRP A 533 -50.83 -16.36 13.53
N MET A 534 -50.07 -15.35 13.99
CA MET A 534 -50.68 -14.06 14.36
C MET A 534 -51.00 -13.16 13.16
N ALA A 535 -50.11 -13.11 12.15
CA ALA A 535 -50.30 -12.24 10.99
C ALA A 535 -51.47 -12.69 10.09
N GLN A 536 -51.70 -14.01 9.95
CA GLN A 536 -52.84 -14.54 9.19
C GLN A 536 -54.19 -14.41 9.93
N ASN A 537 -54.18 -14.23 11.26
CA ASN A 537 -55.39 -14.17 12.07
C ASN A 537 -55.75 -12.77 12.57
N ILE A 538 -55.07 -11.70 12.11
CA ILE A 538 -55.45 -10.33 12.49
C ILE A 538 -56.88 -10.00 12.05
N TRP A 539 -57.31 -10.56 10.91
CA TRP A 539 -58.69 -10.49 10.43
C TRP A 539 -59.68 -11.23 11.34
N TRP A 540 -59.27 -12.35 11.94
CA TRP A 540 -60.07 -13.07 12.94
C TRP A 540 -60.21 -12.28 14.24
N TRP A 541 -59.17 -11.58 14.68
CA TRP A 541 -59.24 -10.69 15.85
C TRP A 541 -60.12 -9.46 15.59
N ILE A 542 -60.04 -8.88 14.39
CA ILE A 542 -60.95 -7.79 13.97
C ILE A 542 -62.40 -8.29 13.89
N LEU A 543 -62.63 -9.48 13.31
CA LEU A 543 -63.96 -10.11 13.28
C LEU A 543 -64.50 -10.43 14.67
N CYS A 544 -63.67 -10.98 15.57
CA CYS A 544 -64.04 -11.24 16.96
C CYS A 544 -64.31 -9.94 17.72
N GLY A 545 -63.53 -8.88 17.48
CA GLY A 545 -63.76 -7.56 18.06
C GLY A 545 -65.08 -6.93 17.60
N VAL A 546 -65.38 -7.01 16.29
CA VAL A 546 -66.66 -6.55 15.72
C VAL A 546 -67.83 -7.38 16.27
N ALA A 547 -67.70 -8.70 16.35
CA ALA A 547 -68.71 -9.57 16.94
C ALA A 547 -68.96 -9.25 18.42
N LEU A 548 -67.92 -8.95 19.20
CA LEU A 548 -68.03 -8.56 20.60
C LEU A 548 -68.78 -7.23 20.76
N VAL A 549 -68.49 -6.23 19.91
CA VAL A 549 -69.20 -4.95 19.89
C VAL A 549 -70.70 -5.14 19.55
N VAL A 550 -71.01 -6.00 18.58
CA VAL A 550 -72.40 -6.32 18.22
C VAL A 550 -73.13 -7.01 19.39
N VAL A 551 -72.49 -7.95 20.08
CA VAL A 551 -73.08 -8.61 21.26
C VAL A 551 -73.33 -7.62 22.40
N VAL A 552 -72.38 -6.72 22.67
CA VAL A 552 -72.55 -5.68 23.71
C VAL A 552 -73.70 -4.73 23.36
N VAL A 553 -73.83 -4.30 22.09
CA VAL A 553 -74.94 -3.45 21.64
C VAL A 553 -76.28 -4.17 21.76
N VAL A 554 -76.35 -5.45 21.39
CA VAL A 554 -77.58 -6.27 21.51
C VAL A 554 -77.99 -6.43 22.98
N VAL A 555 -77.04 -6.69 23.89
CA VAL A 555 -77.31 -6.82 25.34
C VAL A 555 -77.77 -5.49 25.95
N VAL A 556 -77.19 -4.35 25.54
CA VAL A 556 -77.60 -3.02 26.02
C VAL A 556 -78.98 -2.63 25.50
N VAL A 557 -79.31 -2.95 24.24
CA VAL A 557 -80.62 -2.66 23.65
C VAL A 557 -81.72 -3.56 24.24
N LEU A 558 -81.47 -4.85 24.44
CA LEU A 558 -82.41 -5.77 25.10
C LEU A 558 -82.55 -5.48 26.60
N GLY A 559 -81.46 -5.08 27.28
CA GLY A 559 -81.49 -4.62 28.67
C GLY A 559 -82.31 -3.34 28.87
N GLY A 560 -82.22 -2.39 27.93
CA GLY A 560 -82.99 -1.14 27.95
C GLY A 560 -84.50 -1.33 27.78
N VAL A 561 -84.93 -2.34 27.00
CA VAL A 561 -86.35 -2.65 26.78
C VAL A 561 -86.97 -3.35 28.00
N LEU A 562 -86.19 -4.18 28.72
CA LEU A 562 -86.64 -4.82 29.97
C LEU A 562 -86.69 -3.84 31.16
N PHE A 563 -85.83 -2.82 31.19
CA PHE A 563 -85.83 -1.82 32.27
C PHE A 563 -86.96 -0.78 32.13
N ARG A 564 -87.42 -0.47 30.90
CA ARG A 564 -88.56 0.44 30.66
C ARG A 564 -89.92 -0.12 31.04
N ARG A 565 -90.07 -1.43 31.28
CA ARG A 565 -91.34 -2.04 31.75
C ARG A 565 -91.48 -2.14 33.28
N ARG A 566 -90.45 -1.82 34.07
CA ARG A 566 -90.51 -1.83 35.55
C ARG A 566 -90.50 -0.44 36.22
N GLY A 567 -90.41 0.66 35.44
CA GLY A 567 -90.28 2.03 35.95
C GLY A 567 -91.57 2.85 36.10
N ALA A 568 -92.77 2.26 35.93
CA ALA A 568 -94.05 2.99 35.99
C ALA A 568 -94.79 2.83 37.34
N GLY A 569 -94.05 2.70 38.46
CA GLY A 569 -94.64 2.44 39.78
C GLY A 569 -94.20 3.37 40.93
N MET A 570 -93.23 4.27 40.74
CA MET A 570 -92.73 5.10 41.85
C MET A 570 -92.33 6.50 41.38
N SER A 571 -93.31 7.40 41.27
CA SER A 571 -93.10 8.86 41.24
C SER A 571 -94.17 9.58 42.04
N ALA A 572 -94.21 9.28 43.34
CA ALA A 572 -94.89 10.09 44.33
C ALA A 572 -94.01 10.19 45.58
N ARG A 573 -93.08 11.16 45.60
CA ARG A 573 -92.63 11.92 46.77
C ARG A 573 -91.36 12.72 46.44
N ARG A 574 -91.40 13.99 46.83
CA ARG A 574 -90.36 15.05 46.72
C ARG A 574 -90.38 15.84 45.42
N ILE A 575 -91.16 16.92 45.43
CA ILE A 575 -90.66 18.29 45.19
C ILE A 575 -91.67 19.21 45.91
N GLY A 576 -91.19 19.83 46.98
CA GLY A 576 -92.01 20.67 47.85
C GLY A 576 -91.11 21.52 48.71
N ARG A 577 -90.41 22.48 48.09
CA ARG A 577 -90.16 23.82 48.65
C ARG A 577 -89.26 24.67 47.74
N ARG A 578 -89.84 25.80 47.33
CA ARG A 578 -89.25 27.12 47.00
C ARG A 578 -88.38 27.11 45.72
N VAL A 579 -88.71 27.89 44.70
CA VAL A 579 -88.66 29.36 44.72
C VAL A 579 -89.82 29.95 43.90
N ALA A 580 -90.64 30.79 44.54
CA ALA A 580 -91.50 31.76 43.87
C ALA A 580 -90.89 33.12 44.15
N GLU A 581 -90.39 33.78 43.09
CA GLU A 581 -90.41 35.24 42.87
C GLU A 581 -89.52 35.55 41.67
N ARG A 582 -90.13 35.79 40.50
CA ARG A 582 -90.09 37.09 39.82
C ARG A 582 -90.91 37.06 38.52
N ARG A 583 -92.04 37.76 38.61
CA ARG A 583 -92.96 38.31 37.60
C ARG A 583 -93.85 37.35 36.82
#